data_AF-A0A848VLN3-F1
#
_entry.id   AF-A0A848VLN3-F1
#
_cell.length_a   1.000
_cell.length_b   1.000
_cell.length_c   1.000
_cell.angle_alpha   90.00
_cell.angle_beta   90.00
_cell.angle_gamma   90.00
#
_symmetry.space_group_name_H-M   'P 1'
#
loop_
_entity.id
_entity.type
_entity.pdbx_description
1 polymer ?
#
loop_
_entity_poly.entity_id
_entity_poly.type
_entity_poly.pdbx_seq_one_letter_code
_entity_poly.pdbx_strand_id
1 'polypeptide(L)'
;MAVALFGVAGQASAQSVVRSVSADADDAEQDVSSGVVDLTSSDLEIPLEGAAEQYIGMRFTNITVPVGATITGANIQFHVDELETNTAVTMTFYGEDVDDAGTFTITNNDIWGRTKTTASVN
;
A
#
# COMPACT_ATOMS: atom_id res chain seq x y z
N MET A 1 -16.08 -37.96 -29.56
CA MET A 1 -15.07 -38.02 -28.48
C MET A 1 -15.61 -37.19 -27.33
N ALA A 2 -15.83 -37.79 -26.16
CA ALA A 2 -16.27 -37.07 -24.97
C ALA A 2 -15.14 -37.13 -23.92
N VAL A 3 -14.78 -35.98 -23.36
CA VAL A 3 -13.83 -35.86 -22.26
C VAL A 3 -14.65 -35.52 -21.02
N ALA A 4 -14.56 -36.35 -19.98
CA ALA A 4 -15.10 -36.05 -18.67
C ALA A 4 -13.96 -35.55 -17.78
N LEU A 5 -14.18 -34.40 -17.12
CA LEU A 5 -13.25 -33.82 -16.16
C LEU A 5 -13.84 -33.99 -14.77
N PHE A 6 -13.13 -34.69 -13.88
CA PHE A 6 -13.50 -34.82 -12.48
C PHE A 6 -12.44 -34.10 -11.63
N GLY A 7 -12.89 -33.19 -10.78
CA GLY A 7 -12.06 -32.53 -9.77
C GLY A 7 -12.77 -32.60 -8.42
N VAL A 8 -12.03 -32.95 -7.37
CA VAL A 8 -12.47 -32.75 -5.98
C VAL A 8 -12.23 -31.29 -5.65
N ALA A 9 -13.27 -30.56 -5.25
CA ALA A 9 -13.10 -29.23 -4.67
C ALA A 9 -12.31 -29.37 -3.36
N GLY A 10 -11.03 -28.96 -3.37
CA GLY A 10 -10.32 -28.74 -2.13
C GLY A 10 -11.07 -27.68 -1.32
N GLN A 11 -11.30 -27.92 -0.03
CA GLN A 11 -11.92 -26.91 0.81
C GLN A 11 -10.99 -25.69 0.86
N ALA A 12 -11.46 -24.54 0.37
CA ALA A 12 -10.76 -23.29 0.52
C ALA A 12 -10.82 -22.88 1.99
N SER A 13 -9.72 -23.09 2.73
CA SER A 13 -9.56 -22.49 4.05
C SER A 13 -9.28 -21.00 3.87
N ALA A 14 -9.90 -20.16 4.69
CA ALA A 14 -9.47 -18.77 4.80
C ALA A 14 -8.00 -18.74 5.23
N GLN A 15 -7.18 -17.97 4.51
CA GLN A 15 -5.79 -17.71 4.85
C GLN A 15 -5.68 -16.25 5.30
N SER A 16 -4.91 -16.00 6.35
CA SER A 16 -4.53 -14.66 6.76
C SER A 16 -3.02 -14.52 6.64
N VAL A 17 -2.57 -13.37 6.11
CA VAL A 17 -1.16 -13.01 5.95
C VAL A 17 -0.98 -11.63 6.57
N VAL A 18 0.03 -11.50 7.43
CA VAL A 18 0.42 -10.22 8.04
C VAL A 18 1.83 -9.88 7.59
N ARG A 19 2.03 -8.63 7.16
CA ARG A 19 3.31 -8.08 6.69
C ARG A 19 3.46 -6.66 7.21
N SER A 20 4.70 -6.28 7.48
CA SER A 20 5.12 -4.89 7.65
C SER A 20 5.90 -4.46 6.42
N VAL A 21 6.16 -3.16 6.30
CA VAL A 21 7.24 -2.63 5.47
C VAL A 21 8.54 -3.36 5.83
N SER A 22 9.34 -3.72 4.82
CA SER A 22 10.50 -4.61 4.99
C SER A 22 11.85 -4.00 4.63
N ALA A 23 11.87 -2.84 3.99
CA ALA A 23 13.08 -2.12 3.59
C ALA A 23 12.76 -0.63 3.41
N ASP A 24 13.79 0.22 3.47
CA ASP A 24 13.68 1.68 3.29
C ASP A 24 12.99 2.09 1.98
N ALA A 25 13.15 1.30 0.90
CA ALA A 25 12.49 1.57 -0.37
C ALA A 25 11.10 0.91 -0.52
N ASP A 26 10.58 0.30 0.55
CA ASP A 26 9.21 -0.24 0.61
C ASP A 26 8.22 0.77 1.20
N ASP A 27 8.67 1.91 1.70
CA ASP A 27 7.86 3.08 1.95
C ASP A 27 8.57 4.34 1.46
N ALA A 28 7.81 5.43 1.33
CA ALA A 28 8.32 6.68 0.83
C ALA A 28 7.37 7.82 1.14
N GLU A 29 7.95 9.01 1.22
CA GLU A 29 7.24 10.28 1.36
C GLU A 29 7.56 11.12 0.15
N GLN A 30 6.56 11.76 -0.43
CA GLN A 30 6.76 12.62 -1.57
C GLN A 30 6.06 13.95 -1.38
N ASP A 31 6.85 15.01 -1.36
CA ASP A 31 6.36 16.38 -1.25
C ASP A 31 5.46 16.72 -2.46
N VAL A 32 4.25 17.19 -2.19
CA VAL A 32 3.21 17.46 -3.21
C VAL A 32 3.62 18.58 -4.17
N SER A 33 4.42 19.55 -3.70
CA SER A 33 4.76 20.76 -4.46
C SER A 33 5.97 20.57 -5.38
N SER A 34 7.01 19.93 -4.87
CA SER A 34 8.30 19.71 -5.52
C SER A 34 8.43 18.34 -6.18
N GLY A 35 7.63 17.37 -5.73
CA GLY A 35 7.69 15.98 -6.17
C GLY A 35 8.92 15.22 -5.67
N VAL A 36 9.74 15.81 -4.79
CA VAL A 36 10.91 15.14 -4.21
C VAL A 36 10.44 13.97 -3.36
N VAL A 37 11.13 12.83 -3.48
CA VAL A 37 10.84 11.60 -2.73
C VAL A 37 11.93 11.37 -1.68
N ASP A 38 11.52 11.15 -0.43
CA ASP A 38 12.36 10.63 0.65
C ASP A 38 12.06 9.14 0.88
N LEU A 39 13.11 8.35 1.05
CA LEU A 39 13.07 6.90 1.31
C LEU A 39 13.65 6.56 2.68
N THR A 40 14.15 7.54 3.42
CA THR A 40 15.04 7.32 4.58
C THR A 40 14.56 8.00 5.85
N SER A 41 13.31 8.46 5.86
CA SER A 41 12.69 8.99 7.07
C SER A 41 12.60 7.92 8.16
N SER A 42 12.62 8.36 9.42
CA SER A 42 12.46 7.49 10.58
C SER A 42 11.01 7.01 10.78
N ASP A 43 10.07 7.72 10.21
CA ASP A 43 8.63 7.58 10.36
C ASP A 43 7.89 8.18 9.14
N LEU A 44 6.57 8.02 9.07
CA LEU A 44 5.76 8.56 7.98
C LEU A 44 5.03 9.82 8.45
N GLU A 45 5.29 10.93 7.77
CA GLU A 45 4.74 12.25 8.02
C GLU A 45 3.37 12.40 7.38
N ILE A 46 2.37 11.90 8.10
CA ILE A 46 1.00 11.79 7.61
C ILE A 46 0.11 12.93 8.15
N PRO A 47 -0.41 13.84 7.30
CA PRO A 47 -0.10 14.04 5.87
C PRO A 47 0.93 15.16 5.64
N LEU A 48 1.56 15.67 6.70
CA LEU A 48 2.38 16.88 6.65
C LEU A 48 3.76 16.64 7.26
N GLU A 49 4.81 17.02 6.53
CA GLU A 49 6.13 17.30 7.11
C GLU A 49 6.23 18.81 7.35
N GLY A 50 6.10 19.21 8.62
CA GLY A 50 5.90 20.61 9.01
C GLY A 50 4.66 21.24 8.36
N ALA A 51 4.85 22.00 7.27
CA ALA A 51 3.76 22.62 6.50
C ALA A 51 3.63 22.07 5.08
N ALA A 52 4.45 21.09 4.71
CA ALA A 52 4.48 20.51 3.37
C ALA A 52 3.59 19.27 3.32
N GLU A 53 2.61 19.25 2.41
CA GLU A 53 1.78 18.07 2.15
C GLU A 53 2.58 16.95 1.49
N GLN A 54 2.32 15.72 1.91
CA GLN A 54 3.00 14.52 1.45
C GLN A 54 2.02 13.56 0.77
N TYR A 55 2.46 12.95 -0.33
CA TYR A 55 1.97 11.64 -0.74
C TYR A 55 2.77 10.57 0.00
N ILE A 56 2.06 9.57 0.52
CA ILE A 56 2.66 8.50 1.30
C ILE A 56 2.53 7.20 0.53
N GLY A 57 3.67 6.55 0.29
CA GLY A 57 3.78 5.27 -0.36
C GLY A 57 4.05 4.18 0.67
N MET A 58 3.31 3.08 0.60
CA MET A 58 3.60 1.87 1.39
C MET A 58 3.49 0.64 0.50
N ARG A 59 4.50 -0.22 0.56
CA ARG A 59 4.62 -1.46 -0.19
C ARG A 59 4.83 -2.61 0.78
N PHE A 60 3.97 -3.62 0.67
CA PHE A 60 4.03 -4.82 1.50
C PHE A 60 4.43 -6.01 0.64
N THR A 61 5.63 -6.54 0.87
CA THR A 61 6.17 -7.65 0.08
C THR A 61 5.63 -9.01 0.52
N ASN A 62 5.73 -10.00 -0.36
CA ASN A 62 5.39 -11.39 -0.05
C ASN A 62 3.94 -11.59 0.41
N ILE A 63 3.01 -10.85 -0.21
CA ILE A 63 1.56 -11.06 -0.13
C ILE A 63 1.11 -11.79 -1.40
N THR A 64 1.06 -13.12 -1.34
CA THR A 64 0.60 -13.94 -2.48
C THR A 64 -0.90 -14.17 -2.37
N VAL A 65 -1.66 -13.70 -3.36
CA VAL A 65 -3.09 -14.01 -3.51
C VAL A 65 -3.25 -15.08 -4.59
N PRO A 66 -3.73 -16.30 -4.26
CA PRO A 66 -3.95 -17.34 -5.27
C PRO A 66 -4.93 -16.88 -6.35
N VAL A 67 -4.70 -17.31 -7.59
CA VAL A 67 -5.60 -17.01 -8.72
C VAL A 67 -7.00 -17.53 -8.40
N GLY A 68 -8.00 -16.64 -8.52
CA GLY A 68 -9.40 -16.95 -8.22
C GLY A 68 -9.78 -16.91 -6.74
N ALA A 69 -8.86 -16.53 -5.84
CA ALA A 69 -9.20 -16.30 -4.44
C ALA A 69 -9.99 -14.99 -4.28
N THR A 70 -10.94 -15.00 -3.34
CA THR A 70 -11.67 -13.80 -2.91
C THR A 70 -10.98 -13.21 -1.68
N ILE A 71 -10.61 -11.95 -1.74
CA ILE A 71 -10.15 -11.19 -0.56
C ILE A 71 -11.36 -10.87 0.30
N THR A 72 -11.44 -11.42 1.51
CA THR A 72 -12.56 -11.21 2.44
C THR A 72 -12.35 -10.01 3.36
N GLY A 73 -11.12 -9.53 3.49
CA GLY A 73 -10.76 -8.36 4.27
C GLY A 73 -9.30 -7.97 4.04
N ALA A 74 -9.02 -6.68 4.13
CA ALA A 74 -7.69 -6.10 4.10
C ALA A 74 -7.66 -4.93 5.08
N ASN A 75 -6.64 -4.87 5.92
CA ASN A 75 -6.49 -3.86 6.97
C ASN A 75 -5.06 -3.37 6.97
N ILE A 76 -4.88 -2.06 7.16
CA ILE A 76 -3.59 -1.43 7.45
C ILE A 76 -3.68 -0.92 8.89
N GLN A 77 -2.64 -1.19 9.68
CA GLN A 77 -2.52 -0.72 11.05
C GLN A 77 -1.36 0.25 11.15
N PHE A 78 -1.62 1.43 11.73
CA PHE A 78 -0.61 2.44 12.01
C PHE A 78 -0.26 2.44 13.50
N HIS A 79 0.99 2.75 13.79
CA HIS A 79 1.42 3.18 15.12
C HIS A 79 1.76 4.66 15.05
N VAL A 80 1.22 5.43 15.99
CA VAL A 80 1.43 6.88 16.05
C VAL A 80 2.61 7.13 16.99
N ASP A 81 3.62 7.88 16.54
CA ASP A 81 4.73 8.30 17.40
C ASP A 81 4.35 9.52 18.25
N GLU A 82 3.78 10.57 17.62
CA GLU A 82 3.36 11.79 18.29
C GLU A 82 1.84 12.04 18.21
N LEU A 83 1.23 12.35 19.36
CA LEU A 83 -0.21 12.61 19.47
C LEU A 83 -0.50 14.11 19.34
N GLU A 84 -0.90 14.53 18.14
CA GLU A 84 -1.54 15.83 17.94
C GLU A 84 -3.06 15.70 17.97
N THR A 85 -3.71 16.39 18.90
CA THR A 85 -5.16 16.21 19.18
C THR A 85 -6.03 17.36 18.66
N ASN A 86 -5.42 18.36 18.01
CA ASN A 86 -6.07 19.62 17.68
C ASN A 86 -6.62 19.67 16.24
N THR A 87 -6.32 18.67 15.41
CA THR A 87 -6.71 18.64 13.99
C THR A 87 -7.05 17.22 13.57
N ALA A 88 -8.20 17.06 12.89
CA ALA A 88 -8.58 15.78 12.32
C ALA A 88 -7.74 15.50 11.07
N VAL A 89 -7.11 14.33 11.01
CA VAL A 89 -6.43 13.86 9.80
C VAL A 89 -7.44 13.11 8.93
N THR A 90 -7.51 13.50 7.66
CA THR A 90 -8.32 12.81 6.65
C THR A 90 -7.38 12.30 5.57
N MET A 91 -7.42 10.99 5.29
CA MET A 91 -6.61 10.38 4.25
C MET A 91 -7.50 9.69 3.24
N THR A 92 -7.08 9.66 1.98
CA THR A 92 -7.70 8.79 0.98
C THR A 92 -6.66 7.79 0.51
N PHE A 93 -6.96 6.51 0.67
CA PHE A 93 -6.10 5.42 0.26
C PHE A 93 -6.54 4.88 -1.09
N TYR A 94 -5.55 4.59 -1.93
CA TYR A 94 -5.69 3.91 -3.21
C TYR A 94 -4.72 2.73 -3.25
N GLY A 95 -5.05 1.71 -4.03
CA GLY A 95 -4.04 0.72 -4.45
C GLY A 95 -3.26 1.25 -5.65
N GLU A 96 -2.03 0.78 -5.84
CA GLU A 96 -1.35 0.87 -7.13
C GLU A 96 -1.94 -0.16 -8.09
N ASP A 97 -2.25 0.23 -9.32
CA ASP A 97 -2.81 -0.63 -10.37
C ASP A 97 -1.68 -1.37 -11.11
N VAL A 98 -0.96 -2.20 -10.37
CA VAL A 98 0.07 -3.11 -10.88
C VAL A 98 0.09 -4.37 -10.03
N ASP A 99 0.30 -5.53 -10.67
CA ASP A 99 0.26 -6.82 -9.98
C ASP A 99 1.45 -7.03 -9.01
N ASP A 100 2.65 -6.56 -9.40
CA ASP A 100 3.87 -6.60 -8.59
C ASP A 100 4.51 -5.21 -8.60
N ALA A 101 4.20 -4.42 -7.58
CA ALA A 101 4.70 -3.06 -7.44
C ALA A 101 6.23 -3.08 -7.24
N GLY A 102 6.93 -2.21 -7.96
CA GLY A 102 8.34 -1.94 -7.72
C GLY A 102 8.57 -1.18 -6.41
N THR A 103 9.80 -1.24 -5.90
CA THR A 103 10.24 -0.38 -4.79
C THR A 103 10.10 1.09 -5.18
N PHE A 104 9.94 1.97 -4.19
CA PHE A 104 10.02 3.40 -4.42
C PHE A 104 11.44 3.82 -4.82
N THR A 105 11.55 4.92 -5.55
CA THR A 105 12.83 5.49 -5.97
C THR A 105 12.87 6.99 -5.67
N ILE A 106 14.08 7.55 -5.60
CA ILE A 106 14.29 9.01 -5.47
C ILE A 106 13.93 9.80 -6.74
N THR A 107 13.28 9.17 -7.72
CA THR A 107 12.81 9.86 -8.93
C THR A 107 11.67 10.79 -8.56
N ASN A 108 11.73 12.06 -8.96
CA ASN A 108 10.65 12.98 -8.67
C ASN A 108 9.31 12.45 -9.18
N ASN A 109 8.28 12.57 -8.35
CA ASN A 109 6.91 12.11 -8.60
C ASN A 109 6.73 10.59 -8.69
N ASP A 110 7.61 9.78 -8.10
CA ASP A 110 7.48 8.31 -8.14
C ASP A 110 6.18 7.81 -7.50
N ILE A 111 5.70 8.44 -6.41
CA ILE A 111 4.44 8.03 -5.75
C ILE A 111 3.23 8.57 -6.53
N TRP A 112 3.25 9.88 -6.83
CA TRP A 112 2.14 10.52 -7.54
C TRP A 112 1.91 9.91 -8.94
N GLY A 113 2.99 9.63 -9.65
CA GLY A 113 3.00 9.11 -11.02
C GLY A 113 2.55 7.66 -11.15
N ARG A 114 2.45 6.91 -10.04
CA ARG A 114 1.92 5.54 -10.05
C ARG A 114 0.43 5.54 -10.38
N THR A 115 0.06 4.62 -11.27
CA THR A 115 -1.34 4.42 -11.68
C THR A 115 -2.11 3.89 -10.49
N LYS A 116 -3.23 4.52 -10.16
CA LYS A 116 -4.07 4.15 -9.02
C LYS A 116 -5.18 3.23 -9.48
N THR A 117 -5.56 2.29 -8.62
CA THR A 117 -6.82 1.56 -8.81
C THR A 117 -8.00 2.54 -8.75
N THR A 118 -9.14 2.14 -9.30
CA THR A 118 -10.36 2.95 -9.26
C THR A 118 -11.06 2.93 -7.89
N ALA A 119 -10.70 2.00 -7.02
CA ALA A 119 -11.21 1.89 -5.67
C ALA A 119 -10.43 2.81 -4.72
N SER A 120 -11.14 3.42 -3.78
CA SER A 120 -10.55 4.21 -2.71
C SER A 120 -11.30 4.05 -1.40
N VAL A 121 -10.61 4.29 -0.28
CA VAL A 121 -11.21 4.35 1.07
C VAL A 121 -10.75 5.62 1.78
N ASN A 122 -11.61 6.21 2.59
CA ASN A 122 -11.37 7.42 3.38
C ASN A 122 -11.54 7.13 4.87
#